data_AF-A0A674C0B1-F1
#
_entry.id   AF-A0A674C0B1-F1
#
_cell.length_a   1.000
_cell.length_b   1.000
_cell.length_c   1.000
_cell.angle_alpha   90.00
_cell.angle_beta   90.00
_cell.angle_gamma   90.00
#
_symmetry.space_group_name_H-M   'P 1'
#
loop_
_entity.id
_entity.type
_entity.pdbx_description
1 polymer ?
#
loop_
_entity_poly.entity_id
_entity_poly.type
_entity_poly.pdbx_seq_one_letter_code
_entity_poly.pdbx_strand_id
1 'polypeptide(L)'
;MTFTFREGSVPYVSPDKAIKDFEKKFKDKMMNSWKERDNFVSHPEKYTLIKVDGGQDAEVKVDNVDGKIVKGPQNILPCTLNNPTQKLIHLIFSNDMECMDLDIKEIPLGKLSKLQIAKGFKVLEEIEGAMNASQTSSTKLEELSSKFFTTIPHNFGRERPQVIDSSEIEKKKKEMLLVLADKEIAQNLKAETEKTQELMEVEKVPHSLDQKYLSLNCKLCLLERETQEFKVIEKYLKATAYSHSQPKIIDVWEVESEIEAERFRENDNLENRRLLRHGTNVAMVAAILNGGLYSHFMPQSGGCVGRGIYFASEISNSANYVHTSEGIGVMFLNEVVLGKEHTITKDDSSLRKAPDGYDSVVARGQLEPDPSKDIFLTLDGKQVAVPQGKPTKQPQYKDSYFCNSKYLVYKENQCRIRYLLELKF
;
A
#
# COMPACT_ATOMS: atom_id res chain seq x y z
N MET A 1 13.24 38.19 20.39
CA MET A 1 12.79 36.82 20.07
C MET A 1 12.35 36.16 21.36
N THR A 2 11.07 35.82 21.47
CA THR A 2 10.49 35.03 22.54
C THR A 2 10.31 33.61 22.03
N PHE A 3 10.79 32.62 22.79
CA PHE A 3 10.66 31.21 22.43
C PHE A 3 9.48 30.63 23.21
N THR A 4 8.61 29.85 22.58
CA THR A 4 7.44 29.23 23.22
C THR A 4 7.29 27.79 22.73
N PHE A 5 7.11 26.84 23.64
CA PHE A 5 6.92 25.41 23.29
C PHE A 5 5.45 24.97 23.24
N ARG A 6 4.51 25.82 23.69
CA ARG A 6 3.08 25.52 23.71
C ARG A 6 2.27 26.82 23.56
N GLU A 7 1.19 26.78 22.79
CA GLU A 7 0.20 27.85 22.77
C GLU A 7 -0.29 28.14 24.21
N GLY A 8 -0.22 29.40 24.64
CA GLY A 8 -0.61 29.82 26.00
C GLY A 8 0.44 29.67 27.11
N SER A 9 1.70 29.35 26.79
CA SER A 9 2.80 29.30 27.78
C SER A 9 3.54 30.64 27.90
N VAL A 10 4.08 30.93 29.10
CA VAL A 10 4.87 32.15 29.34
C VAL A 10 6.13 32.13 28.46
N PRO A 11 6.37 33.16 27.63
CA PRO A 11 7.51 33.17 26.72
C PRO A 11 8.85 33.16 27.46
N TYR A 12 9.80 32.37 26.98
CA TYR A 12 11.14 32.34 27.56
C TYR A 12 11.93 33.60 27.17
N VAL A 13 12.59 34.20 28.17
CA VAL A 13 13.42 35.40 28.01
C VAL A 13 14.82 35.13 27.41
N SER A 14 15.24 33.87 27.30
CA SER A 14 16.49 33.51 26.60
C SER A 14 16.44 32.09 26.00
N PRO A 15 17.18 31.82 24.91
CA PRO A 15 17.30 30.48 24.31
C PRO A 15 17.83 29.45 25.30
N ASP A 16 18.83 29.81 26.11
CA ASP A 16 19.44 28.88 27.08
C ASP A 16 18.45 28.40 28.14
N LYS A 17 17.54 29.27 28.59
CA LYS A 17 16.48 28.88 29.54
C LYS A 17 15.48 27.95 28.89
N ALA A 18 15.12 28.20 27.63
CA ALA A 18 14.23 27.35 26.86
C ALA A 18 14.85 25.95 26.65
N ILE A 19 16.12 25.87 26.26
CA ILE A 19 16.84 24.60 26.08
C ILE A 19 16.92 23.83 27.39
N LYS A 20 17.31 24.48 28.50
CA LYS A 20 17.41 23.82 29.81
C LYS A 20 16.07 23.28 30.30
N ASP A 21 14.99 24.05 30.15
CA ASP A 21 13.68 23.61 30.58
C ASP A 21 13.14 22.47 29.69
N PHE A 22 13.42 22.52 28.39
CA PHE A 22 13.14 21.43 27.47
C PHE A 22 13.89 20.14 27.85
N GLU A 23 15.23 20.21 28.02
CA GLU A 23 16.04 19.05 28.39
C GLU A 23 15.59 18.45 29.73
N LYS A 24 15.24 19.31 30.70
CA LYS A 24 14.68 18.89 31.99
C LYS A 24 13.35 18.17 31.80
N LYS A 25 12.40 18.77 31.06
CA LYS A 25 11.09 18.17 30.82
C LYS A 25 11.19 16.85 30.07
N PHE A 26 12.07 16.78 29.07
CA PHE A 26 12.37 15.57 28.32
C PHE A 26 12.87 14.46 29.25
N LYS A 27 13.86 14.76 30.09
CA LYS A 27 14.39 13.81 31.07
C LYS A 27 13.34 13.37 32.10
N ASP A 28 12.52 14.29 32.60
CA ASP A 28 11.47 13.98 33.58
C ASP A 28 10.41 13.03 33.01
N LYS A 29 10.04 13.24 31.73
CA LYS A 29 8.99 12.48 31.03
C LYS A 29 9.46 11.17 30.43
N MET A 30 10.70 11.09 29.96
CA MET A 30 11.23 9.95 29.21
C MET A 30 12.37 9.21 29.91
N MET A 31 12.89 9.72 31.03
CA MET A 31 14.05 9.16 31.75
C MET A 31 15.35 9.08 30.94
N ASN A 32 15.40 9.70 29.77
CA ASN A 32 16.57 9.76 28.90
C ASN A 32 17.14 11.18 28.85
N SER A 33 18.45 11.30 28.59
CA SER A 33 19.08 12.59 28.30
C SER A 33 18.79 12.99 26.84
N TRP A 34 18.44 14.25 26.58
CA TRP A 34 18.24 14.73 25.21
C TRP A 34 19.51 14.61 24.34
N LYS A 35 20.69 14.77 24.96
CA LYS A 35 21.98 14.66 24.27
C LYS A 35 22.27 13.26 23.77
N GLU A 36 21.70 12.25 24.41
CA GLU A 36 21.89 10.82 24.09
C GLU A 36 20.66 10.22 23.39
N ARG A 37 19.80 11.06 22.80
CA ARG A 37 18.55 10.65 22.14
C ARG A 37 18.73 9.62 21.01
N ASP A 38 19.93 9.51 20.45
CA ASP A 38 20.24 8.50 19.43
C ASP A 38 20.36 7.08 20.03
N ASN A 39 20.67 6.98 21.32
CA ASN A 39 20.76 5.74 22.12
C ASN A 39 19.57 5.60 23.09
N PHE A 40 18.39 6.08 22.70
CA PHE A 40 17.20 6.12 23.55
C PHE A 40 16.78 4.72 24.06
N VAL A 41 16.48 4.62 25.36
CA VAL A 41 15.96 3.39 26.00
C VAL A 41 14.57 3.64 26.58
N SER A 42 13.58 2.84 26.18
CA SER A 42 12.23 2.94 26.74
C SER A 42 12.18 2.42 28.18
N HIS A 43 11.52 3.14 29.08
CA HIS A 43 11.35 2.76 30.48
C HIS A 43 9.87 2.52 30.82
N PRO A 44 9.55 1.57 31.73
CA PRO A 44 8.18 1.35 32.21
C PRO A 44 7.55 2.65 32.74
N GLU A 45 6.25 2.84 32.47
CA GLU A 45 5.43 3.99 32.92
C GLU A 45 5.92 5.38 32.45
N LYS A 46 6.84 5.42 31.49
CA LYS A 46 7.38 6.65 30.91
C LYS A 46 7.03 6.77 29.44
N TYR A 47 7.10 8.00 28.92
CA TYR A 47 6.88 8.25 27.51
C TYR A 47 8.04 7.68 26.69
N THR A 48 7.74 7.18 25.50
CA THR A 48 8.75 6.77 24.51
C THR A 48 8.89 7.84 23.43
N LEU A 49 10.07 7.90 22.79
CA LEU A 49 10.31 8.78 21.67
C LEU A 49 9.83 8.13 20.37
N ILE A 50 8.93 8.79 19.65
CA ILE A 50 8.47 8.40 18.31
C ILE A 50 9.20 9.29 17.30
N LYS A 51 9.98 8.68 16.41
CA LYS A 51 10.70 9.43 15.37
C LYS A 51 9.74 9.80 14.25
N VAL A 52 9.59 11.10 14.07
CA VAL A 52 8.77 11.74 13.04
C VAL A 52 9.74 12.31 12.00
N ASP A 53 9.61 11.92 10.73
CA ASP A 53 10.38 12.50 9.63
C ASP A 53 9.84 13.90 9.33
N GLY A 54 10.30 14.86 10.13
CA GLY A 54 10.33 16.25 9.73
C GLY A 54 11.64 16.48 9.00
N GLY A 55 11.60 16.71 7.69
CA GLY A 55 12.63 17.52 7.05
C GLY A 55 12.87 18.78 7.90
N GLN A 56 14.11 19.25 7.97
CA GLN A 56 14.55 20.30 8.90
C GLN A 56 13.81 21.65 8.80
N ASP A 57 12.80 21.79 7.93
CA ASP A 57 11.98 23.00 7.76
C ASP A 57 10.47 22.74 7.89
N ALA A 58 10.04 21.80 8.73
CA ALA A 58 8.64 21.78 9.17
C ALA A 58 8.41 22.83 10.26
N GLU A 59 8.51 24.11 9.91
CA GLU A 59 7.74 25.13 10.62
C GLU A 59 6.28 24.68 10.59
N VAL A 60 5.72 24.43 11.77
CA VAL A 60 4.28 24.47 11.94
C VAL A 60 3.88 25.88 11.55
N LYS A 61 3.39 26.07 10.31
CA LYS A 61 2.67 27.28 9.95
C LYS A 61 1.41 27.29 10.79
N VAL A 62 1.53 27.91 11.96
CA VAL A 62 0.38 28.49 12.66
C VAL A 62 -0.17 29.51 11.67
N ASP A 63 -1.44 29.40 11.32
CA ASP A 63 -2.16 30.39 10.52
C ASP A 63 -2.19 31.73 11.28
N ASN A 64 -1.08 32.45 11.25
CA ASN A 64 -1.04 33.87 11.53
C ASN A 64 -1.48 34.56 10.24
N VAL A 65 -2.74 34.95 10.23
CA VAL A 65 -3.29 35.97 9.33
C VAL A 65 -2.51 37.26 9.58
N ASP A 66 -1.41 37.44 8.86
CA ASP A 66 -0.90 38.71 8.30
C ASP A 66 0.60 38.59 8.02
N GLY A 67 0.92 38.35 6.76
CA GLY A 67 2.30 38.20 6.29
C GLY A 67 2.34 37.70 4.85
N LYS A 68 1.80 38.49 3.93
CA LYS A 68 1.74 38.20 2.50
C LYS A 68 3.17 38.15 1.92
N ILE A 69 3.81 36.98 1.91
CA ILE A 69 4.91 36.72 0.99
C ILE A 69 4.28 36.52 -0.39
N VAL A 70 4.22 37.60 -1.16
CA VAL A 70 3.77 37.58 -2.54
C VAL A 70 4.84 36.87 -3.37
N LYS A 71 4.74 35.54 -3.54
CA LYS A 71 5.34 34.87 -4.70
C LYS A 71 4.63 35.46 -5.93
N GLY A 72 5.40 36.03 -6.88
CA GLY A 72 4.85 36.63 -8.10
C GLY A 72 4.01 35.64 -8.92
N PRO A 73 3.26 36.10 -9.93
CA PRO A 73 2.41 35.23 -10.74
C PRO A 73 3.27 34.18 -11.47
N GLN A 74 3.27 32.95 -10.99
CA GLN A 74 3.85 31.82 -11.70
C GLN A 74 2.94 31.49 -12.90
N ASN A 75 3.50 31.44 -14.10
CA ASN A 75 2.77 31.01 -15.28
C ASN A 75 2.57 29.49 -15.25
N ILE A 76 1.43 29.05 -14.71
CA ILE A 76 1.06 27.63 -14.65
C ILE A 76 0.61 27.17 -16.04
N LEU A 77 1.24 26.12 -16.55
CA LEU A 77 0.86 25.50 -17.81
C LEU A 77 -0.48 24.74 -17.68
N PRO A 78 -1.28 24.65 -18.76
CA PRO A 78 -2.48 23.82 -18.76
C PRO A 78 -2.12 22.35 -18.58
N CYS A 79 -3.03 21.60 -17.94
CA CYS A 79 -2.87 20.16 -17.72
C CYS A 79 -2.78 19.42 -19.06
N THR A 80 -1.80 18.53 -19.20
CA THR A 80 -1.60 17.74 -20.43
C THR A 80 -2.39 16.43 -20.44
N LEU A 81 -2.84 15.97 -19.27
CA LEU A 81 -3.57 14.71 -19.11
C LEU A 81 -5.00 14.80 -19.65
N ASN A 82 -5.50 13.70 -20.21
CA ASN A 82 -6.92 13.58 -20.57
C ASN A 82 -7.81 13.55 -19.31
N ASN A 83 -9.10 13.88 -19.47
CA ASN A 83 -10.04 13.98 -18.35
C ASN A 83 -10.15 12.71 -17.50
N PRO A 84 -10.23 11.48 -18.06
CA PRO A 84 -10.21 10.25 -17.26
C PRO A 84 -8.95 10.14 -16.38
N THR A 85 -7.78 10.41 -16.96
CA THR A 85 -6.50 10.32 -16.23
C THR A 85 -6.42 11.39 -15.16
N GLN A 86 -6.90 12.61 -15.40
CA GLN A 86 -6.99 13.64 -14.36
C GLN A 86 -7.82 13.20 -13.15
N LYS A 87 -8.96 12.54 -13.38
CA LYS A 87 -9.81 12.00 -12.31
C LYS A 87 -9.11 10.88 -11.55
N LEU A 88 -8.45 9.95 -12.25
CA LEU A 88 -7.67 8.89 -11.63
C LEU A 88 -6.55 9.47 -10.74
N ILE A 89 -5.78 10.43 -11.24
CA ILE A 89 -4.71 11.08 -10.46
C ILE A 89 -5.27 11.83 -9.26
N HIS A 90 -6.44 12.47 -9.39
CA HIS A 90 -7.11 13.07 -8.24
C HIS A 90 -7.51 12.01 -7.21
N LEU A 91 -8.10 10.89 -7.65
CA LEU A 91 -8.58 9.80 -6.81
C LEU A 91 -7.44 9.14 -6.01
N ILE A 92 -6.33 8.79 -6.65
CA ILE A 92 -5.24 8.04 -6.00
C ILE A 92 -4.31 8.92 -5.14
N PHE A 93 -4.40 10.25 -5.28
CA PHE A 93 -3.69 11.23 -4.46
C PHE A 93 -4.62 12.05 -3.55
N SER A 94 -5.88 11.64 -3.38
CA SER A 94 -6.78 12.27 -2.42
C SER A 94 -6.36 11.91 -1.00
N ASN A 95 -6.46 12.86 -0.07
CA ASN A 95 -5.99 12.70 1.30
C ASN A 95 -7.00 11.98 2.22
N ASP A 96 -8.17 11.62 1.69
CA ASP A 96 -9.32 11.18 2.48
C ASP A 96 -9.21 9.71 2.87
N MET A 97 -8.55 9.48 4.01
CA MET A 97 -8.41 8.15 4.62
C MET A 97 -8.87 8.19 6.06
N GLU A 98 -10.14 8.55 6.27
CA GLU A 98 -10.80 8.50 7.58
C GLU A 98 -11.01 7.05 8.09
N CYS A 99 -10.77 6.03 7.26
CA CYS A 99 -11.20 4.64 7.51
C CYS A 99 -10.24 3.78 8.38
N MET A 100 -9.22 4.34 9.04
CA MET A 100 -8.17 3.53 9.71
C MET A 100 -7.93 3.82 11.21
N ASP A 101 -8.79 4.59 11.88
CA ASP A 101 -8.68 4.92 13.33
C ASP A 101 -7.29 5.49 13.75
N LEU A 102 -6.60 6.14 12.80
CA LEU A 102 -5.31 6.77 13.03
C LEU A 102 -5.50 8.16 13.64
N ASP A 103 -4.58 8.58 14.51
CA ASP A 103 -4.60 9.95 15.02
C ASP A 103 -4.03 10.94 14.00
N ILE A 104 -4.89 11.32 13.05
CA ILE A 104 -4.58 12.27 11.98
C ILE A 104 -4.19 13.65 12.53
N LYS A 105 -4.64 14.00 13.75
CA LYS A 105 -4.42 15.31 14.37
C LYS A 105 -3.08 15.39 15.07
N GLU A 106 -2.69 14.36 15.82
CA GLU A 106 -1.39 14.32 16.52
C GLU A 106 -0.24 13.91 15.58
N ILE A 107 -0.52 13.13 14.53
CA ILE A 107 0.45 12.82 13.46
C ILE A 107 -0.19 13.12 12.11
N PRO A 108 0.21 14.21 11.42
CA PRO A 108 -0.08 14.37 10.01
C PRO A 108 0.42 13.11 9.30
N LEU A 109 -0.51 12.35 8.71
CA LEU A 109 -0.43 10.94 8.29
C LEU A 109 0.77 10.47 7.44
N GLY A 110 1.74 11.32 7.13
CA GLY A 110 3.00 10.86 6.51
C GLY A 110 4.25 11.52 7.07
N LYS A 111 4.27 11.78 8.38
CA LYS A 111 5.53 12.00 9.09
C LYS A 111 6.01 10.79 9.90
N LEU A 112 5.33 9.65 9.85
CA LEU A 112 5.84 8.41 10.46
C LEU A 112 7.00 7.88 9.62
N SER A 113 8.21 7.87 10.20
CA SER A 113 9.40 7.41 9.47
C SER A 113 9.30 5.94 9.06
N LYS A 114 9.97 5.56 7.96
CA LYS A 114 10.11 4.15 7.53
C LYS A 114 10.55 3.23 8.67
N LEU A 115 11.45 3.74 9.52
CA LEU A 115 11.96 3.02 10.70
C LEU A 115 10.85 2.76 11.73
N GLN A 116 9.95 3.72 11.95
CA GLN A 116 8.86 3.56 12.90
C GLN A 116 7.79 2.58 12.38
N ILE A 117 7.49 2.63 11.09
CA ILE A 117 6.59 1.67 10.43
C ILE A 117 7.17 0.25 10.53
N ALA A 118 8.46 0.08 10.24
CA ALA A 118 9.16 -1.21 10.39
C ALA A 118 9.14 -1.74 11.84
N LYS A 119 9.23 -0.86 12.85
CA LYS A 119 9.05 -1.25 14.25
C LYS A 119 7.62 -1.73 14.53
N GLY A 120 6.60 -1.05 13.99
CA GLY A 120 5.20 -1.49 14.13
C GLY A 120 4.98 -2.89 13.59
N PHE A 121 5.52 -3.16 12.41
CA PHE A 121 5.52 -4.46 11.74
C PHE A 121 6.14 -5.56 12.60
N LYS A 122 7.33 -5.29 13.16
CA LYS A 122 8.00 -6.21 14.10
C LYS A 122 7.14 -6.53 15.33
N VAL A 123 6.41 -5.55 15.89
CA VAL A 123 5.52 -5.81 17.03
C VAL A 123 4.33 -6.69 16.61
N LEU A 124 3.77 -6.50 15.42
CA LEU A 124 2.72 -7.38 14.89
C LEU A 124 3.23 -8.82 14.67
N GLU A 125 4.48 -9.01 14.21
CA GLU A 125 5.10 -10.35 14.15
C GLU A 125 5.26 -10.99 15.54
N GLU A 126 5.61 -10.20 16.56
CA GLU A 126 5.66 -10.68 17.95
C GLU A 126 4.25 -11.09 18.46
N ILE A 127 3.21 -10.34 18.10
CA ILE A 127 1.81 -10.65 18.42
C ILE A 127 1.36 -11.94 17.71
N GLU A 128 1.65 -12.08 16.40
CA GLU A 128 1.35 -13.29 15.63
C GLU A 128 2.04 -14.52 16.23
N GLY A 129 3.32 -14.40 16.59
CA GLY A 129 4.06 -15.47 17.27
C GLY A 129 3.47 -15.83 18.63
N ALA A 130 2.96 -14.84 19.37
CA ALA A 130 2.25 -15.09 20.63
C ALA A 130 0.90 -15.77 20.40
N MET A 131 0.08 -15.36 19.43
CA MET A 131 -1.21 -16.00 19.15
C MET A 131 -1.07 -17.48 18.77
N ASN A 132 0.00 -17.84 18.07
CA ASN A 132 0.25 -19.21 17.60
C ASN A 132 0.85 -20.14 18.67
N ALA A 133 1.25 -19.62 19.83
CA ALA A 133 1.82 -20.45 20.90
C ALA A 133 0.71 -21.13 21.74
N SER A 134 0.91 -22.40 22.08
CA SER A 134 -0.11 -23.25 22.73
C SER A 134 -0.49 -22.83 24.17
N GLN A 135 0.25 -21.90 24.78
CA GLN A 135 0.03 -21.39 26.14
C GLN A 135 0.30 -19.88 26.21
N THR A 136 -0.52 -19.09 25.53
CA THR A 136 -0.40 -17.64 25.56
C THR A 136 -1.24 -17.03 26.66
N SER A 137 -0.57 -16.34 27.59
CA SER A 137 -1.24 -15.53 28.60
C SER A 137 -1.93 -14.34 27.93
N SER A 138 -3.21 -14.11 28.26
CA SER A 138 -3.96 -12.91 27.85
C SER A 138 -3.17 -11.63 28.17
N THR A 139 -2.47 -11.60 29.31
CA THR A 139 -1.62 -10.47 29.73
C THR A 139 -0.51 -10.17 28.73
N LYS A 140 0.09 -11.19 28.09
CA LYS A 140 1.15 -11.00 27.11
C LYS A 140 0.62 -10.34 25.83
N LEU A 141 -0.58 -10.71 25.39
CA LEU A 141 -1.23 -10.07 24.24
C LEU A 141 -1.64 -8.63 24.57
N GLU A 142 -2.11 -8.35 25.79
CA GLU A 142 -2.37 -6.98 26.25
C GLU A 142 -1.09 -6.12 26.24
N GLU A 143 0.03 -6.64 26.75
CA GLU A 143 1.33 -5.95 26.74
C GLU A 143 1.83 -5.67 25.32
N LEU A 144 1.77 -6.66 24.43
CA LEU A 144 2.18 -6.51 23.04
C LEU A 144 1.25 -5.54 22.28
N SER A 145 -0.06 -5.59 22.54
CA SER A 145 -1.02 -4.64 21.97
C SER A 145 -0.72 -3.21 22.43
N SER A 146 -0.44 -3.02 23.73
CA SER A 146 -0.03 -1.73 24.28
C SER A 146 1.27 -1.24 23.64
N LYS A 147 2.25 -2.14 23.45
CA LYS A 147 3.50 -1.83 22.73
C LYS A 147 3.23 -1.42 21.29
N PHE A 148 2.29 -2.05 20.60
CA PHE A 148 1.90 -1.69 19.23
C PHE A 148 1.30 -0.29 19.17
N PHE A 149 0.28 0.03 19.98
CA PHE A 149 -0.36 1.36 19.98
C PHE A 149 0.54 2.48 20.50
N THR A 150 1.55 2.14 21.31
CA THR A 150 2.62 3.08 21.70
C THR A 150 3.59 3.32 20.54
N THR A 151 3.87 2.30 19.72
CA THR A 151 4.76 2.41 18.57
C THR A 151 4.09 3.13 17.40
N ILE A 152 2.82 2.82 17.15
CA ILE A 152 2.02 3.37 16.07
C ILE A 152 0.85 4.12 16.71
N PRO A 153 0.88 5.46 16.75
CA PRO A 153 -0.16 6.21 17.43
C PRO A 153 -1.52 6.08 16.76
N HIS A 154 -2.54 5.89 17.59
CA HIS A 154 -3.93 5.71 17.19
C HIS A 154 -4.81 6.63 18.01
N ASN A 155 -5.96 7.00 17.45
CA ASN A 155 -6.94 7.78 18.17
C ASN A 155 -8.10 6.90 18.59
N PHE A 156 -8.16 6.58 19.89
CA PHE A 156 -9.27 5.85 20.49
C PHE A 156 -10.28 6.76 21.21
N GLY A 157 -10.10 8.08 21.12
CA GLY A 157 -10.89 9.04 21.88
C GLY A 157 -10.81 8.78 23.40
N ARG A 158 -11.93 8.36 24.00
CA ARG A 158 -12.03 8.02 25.42
C ARG A 158 -12.09 6.50 25.67
N GLU A 159 -12.06 5.71 24.62
CA GLU A 159 -12.13 4.26 24.72
C GLU A 159 -10.76 3.65 24.99
N ARG A 160 -10.75 2.50 25.67
CA ARG A 160 -9.52 1.75 25.88
C ARG A 160 -9.12 1.09 24.54
N PRO A 161 -7.84 1.15 24.14
CA PRO A 161 -7.37 0.43 22.96
C PRO A 161 -7.75 -1.06 23.01
N GLN A 162 -8.29 -1.58 21.91
CA GLN A 162 -8.65 -3.00 21.79
C GLN A 162 -7.41 -3.90 21.87
N VAL A 163 -7.54 -5.10 22.43
CA VAL A 163 -6.46 -6.09 22.41
C VAL A 163 -6.39 -6.72 21.02
N ILE A 164 -5.18 -6.89 20.48
CA ILE A 164 -4.93 -7.60 19.22
C ILE A 164 -4.77 -9.08 19.55
N ASP A 165 -5.88 -9.80 19.63
CA ASP A 165 -5.95 -11.20 20.08
C ASP A 165 -6.49 -12.18 19.01
N SER A 166 -6.81 -11.68 17.82
CA SER A 166 -7.28 -12.47 16.71
C SER A 166 -6.52 -12.15 15.43
N SER A 167 -6.38 -13.17 14.58
CA SER A 167 -5.73 -13.03 13.26
C SER A 167 -6.42 -11.99 12.38
N GLU A 168 -7.73 -11.76 12.54
CA GLU A 168 -8.46 -10.74 11.78
C GLU A 168 -8.04 -9.32 12.17
N ILE A 169 -7.95 -9.02 13.47
CA ILE A 169 -7.52 -7.70 13.97
C ILE A 169 -6.06 -7.45 13.56
N GLU A 170 -5.21 -8.46 13.74
CA GLU A 170 -3.80 -8.42 13.37
C GLU A 170 -3.61 -8.11 11.87
N LYS A 171 -4.35 -8.80 10.99
CA LYS A 171 -4.33 -8.56 9.55
C LYS A 171 -4.75 -7.12 9.20
N LYS A 172 -5.83 -6.61 9.81
CA LYS A 172 -6.27 -5.21 9.61
C LYS A 172 -5.18 -4.21 10.01
N LYS A 173 -4.44 -4.48 11.10
CA LYS A 173 -3.34 -3.62 11.55
C LYS A 173 -2.10 -3.72 10.65
N LYS A 174 -1.80 -4.90 10.08
CA LYS A 174 -0.79 -5.03 9.01
C LYS A 174 -1.18 -4.23 7.77
N GLU A 175 -2.42 -4.38 7.29
CA GLU A 175 -2.94 -3.62 6.14
C GLU A 175 -2.83 -2.11 6.37
N MET A 176 -3.19 -1.63 7.56
CA MET A 176 -3.01 -0.23 7.96
C MET A 176 -1.54 0.24 7.88
N LEU A 177 -0.59 -0.57 8.37
CA LEU A 177 0.84 -0.24 8.27
C LEU A 177 1.35 -0.19 6.83
N LEU A 178 0.83 -1.05 5.94
CA LEU A 178 1.17 -1.01 4.52
C LEU A 178 0.71 0.32 3.91
N VAL A 179 -0.55 0.71 4.15
CA VAL A 179 -1.07 2.00 3.66
C VAL A 179 -0.26 3.18 4.21
N LEU A 180 0.19 3.13 5.46
CA LEU A 180 1.07 4.15 6.04
C LEU A 180 2.42 4.22 5.33
N ALA A 181 3.01 3.07 4.97
CA ALA A 181 4.28 3.02 4.24
C ALA A 181 4.13 3.65 2.84
N ASP A 182 3.05 3.34 2.13
CA ASP A 182 2.81 3.91 0.80
C ASP A 182 2.57 5.41 0.84
N LYS A 183 1.88 5.90 1.87
CA LYS A 183 1.69 7.34 2.05
C LYS A 183 3.00 8.05 2.29
N GLU A 184 3.91 7.46 3.06
CA GLU A 184 5.26 7.99 3.24
C GLU A 184 5.99 8.09 1.90
N ILE A 185 5.89 7.05 1.05
CA ILE A 185 6.44 7.07 -0.32
C ILE A 185 5.78 8.17 -1.16
N ALA A 186 4.45 8.23 -1.20
CA ALA A 186 3.70 9.22 -1.98
C ALA A 186 4.00 10.66 -1.55
N GLN A 187 4.21 10.90 -0.25
CA GLN A 187 4.61 12.21 0.25
C GLN A 187 6.06 12.56 -0.07
N ASN A 188 6.98 11.59 0.01
CA ASN A 188 8.36 11.80 -0.42
C ASN A 188 8.43 12.15 -1.91
N LEU A 189 7.68 11.43 -2.75
CA LEU A 189 7.54 11.72 -4.19
C LEU A 189 7.02 13.15 -4.43
N LYS A 190 6.04 13.59 -3.65
CA LYS A 190 5.52 14.96 -3.69
C LYS A 190 6.59 15.98 -3.26
N ALA A 191 7.32 15.73 -2.17
CA ALA A 191 8.33 16.63 -1.65
C ALA A 191 9.56 16.76 -2.56
N GLU A 192 9.99 15.67 -3.21
CA GLU A 192 11.06 15.69 -4.23
C GLU A 192 10.67 16.54 -5.45
N THR A 193 9.42 16.43 -5.87
CA THR A 193 8.85 17.23 -6.96
C THR A 193 8.87 18.72 -6.61
N GLU A 194 8.46 19.08 -5.40
CA GLU A 194 8.46 20.47 -4.90
C GLU A 194 9.90 21.04 -4.77
N LYS A 195 10.86 20.25 -4.25
CA LYS A 195 12.27 20.67 -4.14
C LYS A 195 12.93 20.90 -5.50
N THR A 196 12.64 20.05 -6.48
CA THR A 196 13.16 20.21 -7.84
C THR A 196 12.70 21.53 -8.46
N GLN A 197 11.50 22.00 -8.12
CA GLN A 197 10.95 23.28 -8.59
C GLN A 197 11.55 24.51 -7.88
N GLU A 198 11.97 24.39 -6.63
CA GLU A 198 12.67 25.50 -5.96
C GLU A 198 14.09 25.68 -6.48
N LEU A 199 14.72 24.59 -6.94
CA LEU A 199 16.07 24.60 -7.51
C LEU A 199 16.10 25.02 -8.99
N MET A 200 15.04 24.74 -9.73
CA MET A 200 14.88 25.17 -11.11
C MET A 200 14.10 26.48 -11.08
N GLU A 201 14.73 27.64 -11.30
CA GLU A 201 14.05 28.94 -11.50
C GLU A 201 13.21 28.93 -12.80
N VAL A 202 12.23 28.03 -12.92
CA VAL A 202 11.45 27.84 -14.15
C VAL A 202 10.38 28.94 -14.21
N GLU A 203 10.45 29.79 -15.24
CA GLU A 203 9.42 30.79 -15.54
C GLU A 203 8.01 30.18 -15.77
N LYS A 204 7.93 28.88 -16.05
CA LYS A 204 6.70 28.12 -16.31
C LYS A 204 6.63 26.87 -15.44
N VAL A 205 5.59 26.76 -14.63
CA VAL A 205 5.38 25.62 -13.73
C VAL A 205 4.38 24.65 -14.38
N PRO A 206 4.69 23.35 -14.52
CA PRO A 206 3.72 22.36 -15.03
C PRO A 206 2.46 22.28 -14.14
N HIS A 207 1.33 21.83 -14.67
CA HIS A 207 0.11 21.67 -13.88
C HIS A 207 0.33 20.66 -12.74
N SER A 208 -0.27 20.86 -11.57
CA SER A 208 -0.06 20.00 -10.39
C SER A 208 -0.42 18.53 -10.62
N LEU A 209 -1.42 18.25 -11.47
CA LEU A 209 -1.76 16.89 -11.87
C LEU A 209 -0.70 16.26 -12.78
N ASP A 210 -0.11 17.02 -13.69
CA ASP A 210 1.00 16.52 -14.53
C ASP A 210 2.18 16.13 -13.65
N GLN A 211 2.47 16.93 -12.62
CA GLN A 211 3.55 16.66 -11.66
C GLN A 211 3.31 15.37 -10.86
N LYS A 212 2.09 15.21 -10.30
CA LYS A 212 1.70 13.97 -9.60
C LYS A 212 1.77 12.76 -10.53
N TYR A 213 1.32 12.91 -11.77
CA TYR A 213 1.42 11.86 -12.78
C TYR A 213 2.87 11.48 -13.08
N LEU A 214 3.75 12.46 -13.29
CA LEU A 214 5.17 12.21 -13.51
C LEU A 214 5.83 11.47 -12.34
N SER A 215 5.44 11.78 -11.10
CA SER A 215 5.95 11.09 -9.91
C SER A 215 5.57 9.61 -9.83
N LEU A 216 4.59 9.15 -10.62
CA LEU A 216 4.27 7.73 -10.71
C LEU A 216 5.34 6.94 -11.46
N ASN A 217 6.26 7.59 -12.19
CA ASN A 217 7.31 6.92 -12.98
C ASN A 217 6.80 5.79 -13.89
N CYS A 218 5.55 5.91 -14.35
CA CYS A 218 4.90 4.98 -15.25
C CYS A 218 4.03 5.75 -16.23
N LYS A 219 3.83 5.19 -17.41
CA LYS A 219 2.94 5.73 -18.42
C LYS A 219 1.60 5.00 -18.37
N LEU A 220 0.52 5.78 -18.35
CA LEU A 220 -0.86 5.28 -18.37
C LEU A 220 -1.50 5.65 -19.72
N CYS A 221 -1.77 4.64 -20.54
CA CYS A 221 -2.43 4.81 -21.83
C CYS A 221 -3.90 4.39 -21.71
N LEU A 222 -4.82 5.36 -21.79
CA LEU A 222 -6.25 5.06 -21.73
C LEU A 222 -6.67 4.18 -22.93
N LEU A 223 -7.30 3.04 -22.64
CA LEU A 223 -7.82 2.14 -23.66
C LEU A 223 -9.20 2.57 -24.14
N GLU A 224 -9.37 2.64 -25.46
CA GLU A 224 -10.67 2.86 -26.09
C GLU A 224 -11.56 1.62 -25.95
N ARG A 225 -12.86 1.83 -25.72
CA ARG A 225 -13.82 0.75 -25.42
C ARG A 225 -14.02 -0.20 -26.59
N GLU A 226 -13.80 0.28 -27.80
CA GLU A 226 -14.01 -0.45 -29.05
C GLU A 226 -12.85 -1.41 -29.37
N THR A 227 -11.70 -1.23 -28.71
CA THR A 227 -10.51 -2.07 -28.91
C THR A 227 -10.78 -3.53 -28.52
N GLN A 228 -10.09 -4.44 -29.20
CA GLN A 228 -10.19 -5.86 -28.90
C GLN A 228 -9.70 -6.16 -27.47
N GLU A 229 -8.65 -5.50 -27.02
CA GLU A 229 -8.09 -5.66 -25.68
C GLU A 229 -9.09 -5.26 -24.60
N PHE A 230 -9.74 -4.09 -24.74
CA PHE A 230 -10.78 -3.66 -23.80
C PHE A 230 -11.91 -4.69 -23.73
N LYS A 231 -12.38 -5.21 -24.87
CA LYS A 231 -13.44 -6.24 -24.92
C LYS A 231 -13.03 -7.54 -24.23
N VAL A 232 -11.77 -7.94 -24.36
CA VAL A 232 -11.21 -9.12 -23.66
C VAL A 232 -11.22 -8.92 -22.15
N ILE A 233 -10.78 -7.74 -21.68
CA ILE A 233 -10.77 -7.37 -20.26
C ILE A 233 -12.19 -7.29 -19.71
N GLU A 234 -13.10 -6.63 -20.43
CA GLU A 234 -14.50 -6.51 -20.05
C GLU A 234 -15.18 -7.87 -19.95
N LYS A 235 -14.94 -8.75 -20.93
CA LYS A 235 -15.46 -10.12 -20.90
C LYS A 235 -14.85 -10.93 -19.77
N TYR A 236 -13.55 -10.80 -19.50
CA TYR A 236 -12.90 -11.47 -18.37
C TYR A 236 -13.55 -11.07 -17.04
N LEU A 237 -13.81 -9.76 -16.85
CA LEU A 237 -14.50 -9.24 -15.68
C LEU A 237 -15.91 -9.83 -15.54
N LYS A 238 -16.72 -9.76 -16.60
CA LYS A 238 -18.11 -10.26 -16.61
C LYS A 238 -18.20 -11.78 -16.42
N ALA A 239 -17.30 -12.54 -17.06
CA ALA A 239 -17.33 -14.00 -17.03
C ALA A 239 -17.04 -14.56 -15.63
N THR A 240 -16.18 -13.88 -14.86
CA THR A 240 -15.73 -14.35 -13.55
C THR A 240 -16.39 -13.66 -12.37
N ALA A 241 -17.36 -12.76 -12.63
CA ALA A 241 -18.14 -12.09 -11.59
C ALA A 241 -19.31 -12.93 -11.07
N TYR A 242 -19.71 -12.68 -9.81
CA TYR A 242 -20.95 -13.25 -9.28
C TYR A 242 -22.17 -12.59 -9.92
N SER A 243 -23.25 -13.37 -10.07
CA SER A 243 -24.50 -12.91 -10.70
C SER A 243 -25.16 -11.70 -10.00
N HIS A 244 -24.87 -11.48 -8.71
CA HIS A 244 -25.56 -10.48 -7.87
C HIS A 244 -24.72 -9.26 -7.48
N SER A 245 -23.43 -9.24 -7.83
CA SER A 245 -22.53 -8.10 -7.57
C SER A 245 -21.47 -8.07 -8.67
N GLN A 246 -21.70 -7.23 -9.67
CA GLN A 246 -20.80 -7.05 -10.81
C GLN A 246 -20.31 -5.61 -10.83
N PRO A 247 -19.03 -5.37 -10.49
CA PRO A 247 -18.49 -4.04 -10.63
C PRO A 247 -18.48 -3.64 -12.10
N LYS A 248 -18.72 -2.36 -12.35
CA LYS A 248 -18.76 -1.79 -13.70
C LYS A 248 -17.44 -1.13 -14.01
N ILE A 249 -16.87 -1.43 -15.18
CA ILE A 249 -15.69 -0.73 -15.68
C ILE A 249 -16.07 0.72 -15.98
N ILE A 250 -15.41 1.64 -15.27
CA ILE A 250 -15.41 3.06 -15.61
C ILE A 250 -14.42 3.24 -16.75
N ASP A 251 -13.12 3.12 -16.49
CA ASP A 251 -12.06 3.28 -17.47
C ASP A 251 -10.96 2.22 -17.28
N VAL A 252 -10.16 1.98 -18.31
CA VAL A 252 -9.03 1.04 -18.28
C VAL A 252 -7.81 1.70 -18.89
N TRP A 253 -6.67 1.58 -18.24
CA TRP A 253 -5.38 2.04 -18.76
C TRP A 253 -4.46 0.86 -18.96
N GLU A 254 -3.76 0.83 -20.09
CA GLU A 254 -2.52 0.07 -20.22
C GLU A 254 -1.44 0.78 -19.39
N VAL A 255 -0.68 -0.01 -18.64
CA VAL A 255 0.36 0.47 -17.73
C VAL A 255 1.72 0.07 -18.27
N GLU A 256 2.59 1.06 -18.45
CA GLU A 256 3.96 0.86 -18.94
C GLU A 256 4.95 1.45 -17.93
N SER A 257 5.70 0.57 -17.26
CA SER A 257 6.81 0.90 -16.36
C SER A 257 8.10 0.27 -16.89
N GLU A 258 9.09 1.11 -17.21
CA GLU A 258 10.37 0.65 -17.76
C GLU A 258 11.16 -0.20 -16.75
N ILE A 259 11.13 0.20 -15.47
CA ILE A 259 11.79 -0.53 -14.38
C ILE A 259 11.20 -1.93 -14.23
N GLU A 260 9.86 -2.02 -14.27
CA GLU A 260 9.18 -3.31 -14.20
C GLU A 260 9.43 -4.17 -15.44
N ALA A 261 9.45 -3.56 -16.63
CA ALA A 261 9.74 -4.26 -17.88
C ALA A 261 11.16 -4.86 -17.88
N GLU A 262 12.17 -4.14 -17.40
CA GLU A 262 13.55 -4.63 -17.30
C GLU A 262 13.64 -5.86 -16.39
N ARG A 263 13.16 -5.76 -15.13
CA ARG A 263 13.21 -6.90 -14.20
C ARG A 263 12.43 -8.10 -14.72
N PHE A 264 11.29 -7.87 -15.38
CA PHE A 264 10.40 -8.93 -15.85
C PHE A 264 11.03 -9.81 -16.95
N ARG A 265 11.94 -9.25 -17.75
CA ARG A 265 12.68 -9.98 -18.81
C ARG A 265 13.53 -11.13 -18.28
N GLU A 266 13.91 -11.10 -16.99
CA GLU A 266 14.64 -12.21 -16.36
C GLU A 266 13.87 -13.54 -16.42
N ASN A 267 12.55 -13.49 -16.62
CA ASN A 267 11.67 -14.66 -16.69
C ASN A 267 11.28 -15.03 -18.14
N ASP A 268 11.93 -14.47 -19.16
CA ASP A 268 11.60 -14.73 -20.58
C ASP A 268 11.74 -16.19 -21.01
N ASN A 269 12.56 -16.96 -20.31
CA ASN A 269 12.74 -18.40 -20.48
C ASN A 269 11.64 -19.23 -19.82
N LEU A 270 10.83 -18.65 -18.93
CA LEU A 270 9.73 -19.34 -18.26
C LEU A 270 8.43 -19.20 -19.07
N GLU A 271 7.71 -20.32 -19.15
CA GLU A 271 6.40 -20.43 -19.78
C GLU A 271 5.28 -20.29 -18.73
N ASN A 272 4.05 -20.67 -19.10
CA ASN A 272 2.85 -20.61 -18.26
C ASN A 272 2.60 -19.20 -17.71
N ARG A 273 2.26 -18.29 -18.63
CA ARG A 273 1.98 -16.89 -18.35
C ARG A 273 0.48 -16.67 -18.30
N ARG A 274 -0.01 -16.01 -17.25
CA ARG A 274 -1.44 -15.74 -17.06
C ARG A 274 -1.68 -14.28 -16.73
N LEU A 275 -2.79 -13.75 -17.24
CA LEU A 275 -3.28 -12.43 -16.85
C LEU A 275 -4.20 -12.57 -15.63
N LEU A 276 -3.72 -12.14 -14.47
CA LEU A 276 -4.39 -12.35 -13.19
C LEU A 276 -4.65 -11.04 -12.45
N ARG A 277 -5.67 -11.04 -11.60
CA ARG A 277 -6.14 -9.87 -10.86
C ARG A 277 -5.37 -9.66 -9.56
N HIS A 278 -5.14 -8.41 -9.23
CA HIS A 278 -4.72 -7.96 -7.91
C HIS A 278 -5.61 -6.77 -7.49
N GLY A 279 -6.43 -6.97 -6.47
CA GLY A 279 -7.26 -5.92 -5.87
C GLY A 279 -6.49 -5.25 -4.73
N THR A 280 -6.63 -3.94 -4.59
CA THR A 280 -5.93 -3.17 -3.56
C THR A 280 -6.75 -1.98 -3.10
N ASN A 281 -6.32 -1.34 -2.02
CA ASN A 281 -6.89 -0.08 -1.55
C ASN A 281 -6.51 1.06 -2.50
N VAL A 282 -7.47 1.94 -2.84
CA VAL A 282 -7.21 3.13 -3.70
C VAL A 282 -6.01 3.95 -3.21
N ALA A 283 -5.80 4.06 -1.90
CA ALA A 283 -4.68 4.80 -1.32
C ALA A 283 -3.29 4.20 -1.63
N MET A 284 -3.24 2.94 -2.05
CA MET A 284 -2.01 2.19 -2.33
C MET A 284 -1.62 2.28 -3.81
N VAL A 285 -2.54 2.70 -4.68
CA VAL A 285 -2.39 2.65 -6.14
C VAL A 285 -1.20 3.49 -6.61
N ALA A 286 -1.01 4.70 -6.07
CA ALA A 286 0.10 5.57 -6.47
C ALA A 286 1.47 4.95 -6.16
N ALA A 287 1.62 4.32 -4.99
CA ALA A 287 2.86 3.63 -4.61
C ALA A 287 3.10 2.37 -5.45
N ILE A 288 2.05 1.59 -5.74
CA ILE A 288 2.12 0.42 -6.61
C ILE A 288 2.52 0.81 -8.04
N LEU A 289 1.97 1.91 -8.58
CA LEU A 289 2.36 2.39 -9.90
C LEU A 289 3.84 2.85 -9.95
N ASN A 290 4.33 3.45 -8.87
CA ASN A 290 5.72 3.92 -8.76
C ASN A 290 6.74 2.79 -8.57
N GLY A 291 6.48 1.83 -7.67
CA GLY A 291 7.44 0.79 -7.27
C GLY A 291 7.10 -0.63 -7.73
N GLY A 292 5.91 -0.84 -8.30
CA GLY A 292 5.35 -2.16 -8.58
C GLY A 292 4.78 -2.87 -7.35
N LEU A 293 4.25 -4.08 -7.55
CA LEU A 293 3.48 -4.80 -6.54
C LEU A 293 4.26 -5.26 -5.29
N TYR A 294 5.58 -5.47 -5.38
CA TYR A 294 6.37 -5.98 -4.25
C TYR A 294 7.02 -4.89 -3.40
N SER A 295 7.37 -3.72 -3.96
CA SER A 295 7.78 -2.55 -3.14
C SER A 295 6.71 -2.20 -2.09
N HIS A 296 5.47 -2.59 -2.38
CA HIS A 296 4.29 -2.45 -1.55
C HIS A 296 4.11 -3.61 -0.56
N PHE A 297 4.39 -4.86 -0.96
CA PHE A 297 4.34 -6.05 -0.11
C PHE A 297 5.68 -6.24 0.62
N MET A 298 5.86 -5.53 1.74
CA MET A 298 6.97 -5.83 2.67
C MET A 298 7.05 -7.34 2.94
N PRO A 299 8.23 -7.91 3.24
CA PRO A 299 8.42 -9.35 3.55
C PRO A 299 7.68 -9.85 4.80
N GLN A 300 6.69 -9.11 5.30
CA GLN A 300 5.89 -9.36 6.50
C GLN A 300 4.40 -9.60 6.23
N SER A 301 3.88 -9.29 5.03
CA SER A 301 2.48 -9.58 4.67
C SER A 301 2.33 -11.05 4.27
N GLY A 302 1.94 -11.87 5.25
CA GLY A 302 1.57 -13.27 5.06
C GLY A 302 0.07 -13.46 4.86
N GLY A 303 -0.30 -14.59 4.27
CA GLY A 303 -1.68 -15.07 4.21
C GLY A 303 -1.72 -16.59 4.26
N CYS A 304 -2.85 -17.17 3.85
CA CYS A 304 -3.07 -18.62 3.82
C CYS A 304 -2.03 -19.41 3.00
N VAL A 305 -1.23 -18.75 2.16
CA VAL A 305 -0.22 -19.39 1.30
C VAL A 305 1.16 -18.75 1.48
N GLY A 306 1.39 -18.18 2.66
CA GLY A 306 2.67 -17.60 3.05
C GLY A 306 2.88 -16.16 2.60
N ARG A 307 4.14 -15.74 2.50
CA ARG A 307 4.53 -14.36 2.18
C ARG A 307 4.99 -14.28 0.72
N GLY A 308 4.13 -13.77 -0.15
CA GLY A 308 4.36 -13.63 -1.58
C GLY A 308 3.34 -12.68 -2.19
N ILE A 309 3.36 -12.53 -3.51
CA ILE A 309 2.43 -11.68 -4.25
C ILE A 309 1.22 -12.52 -4.64
N TYR A 310 0.05 -12.11 -4.14
CA TYR A 310 -1.21 -12.83 -4.34
C TYR A 310 -1.96 -12.33 -5.57
N PHE A 311 -2.39 -13.28 -6.39
CA PHE A 311 -3.22 -13.05 -7.56
C PHE A 311 -4.43 -13.98 -7.58
N ALA A 312 -5.48 -13.57 -8.29
CA ALA A 312 -6.67 -14.37 -8.50
C ALA A 312 -7.10 -14.42 -9.97
N SER A 313 -7.64 -15.57 -10.38
CA SER A 313 -8.31 -15.75 -11.67
C SER A 313 -9.76 -15.27 -11.66
N GLU A 314 -10.34 -15.02 -10.47
CA GLU A 314 -11.72 -14.61 -10.28
C GLU A 314 -11.81 -13.26 -9.59
N ILE A 315 -12.76 -12.42 -10.03
CA ILE A 315 -12.94 -11.09 -9.45
C ILE A 315 -13.44 -11.15 -8.01
N SER A 316 -14.27 -12.14 -7.66
CA SER A 316 -14.83 -12.34 -6.32
C SER A 316 -13.77 -12.38 -5.23
N ASN A 317 -12.61 -12.96 -5.54
CA ASN A 317 -11.51 -13.09 -4.60
C ASN A 317 -10.76 -11.76 -4.45
N SER A 318 -10.41 -11.11 -5.57
CA SER A 318 -9.69 -9.83 -5.55
C SER A 318 -10.54 -8.65 -5.09
N ALA A 319 -11.85 -8.64 -5.35
CA ALA A 319 -12.77 -7.57 -4.98
C ALA A 319 -12.84 -7.33 -3.46
N ASN A 320 -12.65 -8.38 -2.65
CA ASN A 320 -12.62 -8.26 -1.19
C ASN A 320 -11.45 -7.43 -0.66
N TYR A 321 -10.40 -7.23 -1.48
CA TYR A 321 -9.24 -6.41 -1.16
C TYR A 321 -9.33 -5.01 -1.78
N VAL A 322 -10.40 -4.74 -2.54
CA VAL A 322 -10.62 -3.42 -3.12
C VAL A 322 -11.35 -2.56 -2.11
N HIS A 323 -10.61 -1.63 -1.50
CA HIS A 323 -11.21 -0.58 -0.69
C HIS A 323 -11.47 0.63 -1.56
N THR A 324 -12.76 0.99 -1.68
CA THR A 324 -13.20 2.07 -2.56
C THR A 324 -13.07 3.42 -1.88
N SER A 325 -12.89 4.47 -2.68
CA SER A 325 -13.07 5.86 -2.29
C SER A 325 -14.20 6.45 -3.14
N GLU A 326 -15.19 7.08 -2.50
CA GLU A 326 -16.41 7.58 -3.16
C GLU A 326 -17.15 6.52 -4.01
N GLY A 327 -17.07 5.24 -3.62
CA GLY A 327 -17.68 4.12 -4.35
C GLY A 327 -16.91 3.68 -5.61
N ILE A 328 -15.72 4.24 -5.83
CA ILE A 328 -14.80 3.87 -6.91
C ILE A 328 -13.63 3.07 -6.34
N GLY A 329 -13.33 1.94 -6.96
CA GLY A 329 -12.19 1.09 -6.61
C GLY A 329 -11.23 0.92 -7.80
N VAL A 330 -10.02 0.48 -7.50
CA VAL A 330 -8.99 0.18 -8.51
C VAL A 330 -8.59 -1.29 -8.41
N MET A 331 -8.40 -1.92 -9.57
CA MET A 331 -7.90 -3.28 -9.68
C MET A 331 -6.85 -3.39 -10.79
N PHE A 332 -5.77 -4.11 -10.52
CA PHE A 332 -4.73 -4.36 -11.51
C PHE A 332 -4.93 -5.71 -12.20
N LEU A 333 -4.65 -5.75 -13.51
CA LEU A 333 -4.40 -6.98 -14.24
C LEU A 333 -2.90 -7.09 -14.53
N ASN A 334 -2.34 -8.22 -14.11
CA ASN A 334 -0.91 -8.47 -14.11
C ASN A 334 -0.60 -9.67 -14.99
N GLU A 335 0.41 -9.54 -15.83
CA GLU A 335 1.03 -10.71 -16.43
C GLU A 335 1.89 -11.39 -15.37
N VAL A 336 1.54 -12.62 -15.02
CA VAL A 336 2.22 -13.41 -13.99
C VAL A 336 2.84 -14.63 -14.66
N VAL A 337 4.15 -14.79 -14.48
CA VAL A 337 4.92 -15.92 -14.97
C VAL A 337 4.94 -17.01 -13.90
N LEU A 338 4.05 -17.99 -14.04
CA LEU A 338 3.87 -19.04 -13.05
C LEU A 338 4.89 -20.15 -13.20
N GLY A 339 5.46 -20.37 -14.40
CA GLY A 339 6.39 -21.45 -14.65
C GLY A 339 5.80 -22.80 -14.21
N LYS A 340 6.62 -23.61 -13.52
CA LYS A 340 6.19 -24.87 -12.91
C LYS A 340 5.48 -24.63 -11.58
N GLU A 341 4.21 -25.00 -11.51
CA GLU A 341 3.33 -24.72 -10.38
C GLU A 341 3.39 -25.80 -9.29
N HIS A 342 3.59 -25.41 -8.04
CA HIS A 342 3.38 -26.26 -6.88
C HIS A 342 1.94 -26.14 -6.38
N THR A 343 1.20 -27.24 -6.36
CA THR A 343 -0.22 -27.23 -5.95
C THR A 343 -0.39 -27.50 -4.46
N ILE A 344 -1.17 -26.67 -3.78
CA ILE A 344 -1.65 -26.92 -2.41
C ILE A 344 -3.18 -26.87 -2.34
N THR A 345 -3.77 -27.58 -1.38
CA THR A 345 -5.22 -27.62 -1.11
C THR A 345 -5.57 -27.31 0.34
N LYS A 346 -4.55 -27.04 1.16
CA LYS A 346 -4.66 -26.60 2.55
C LYS A 346 -3.75 -25.40 2.76
N ASP A 347 -4.07 -24.59 3.76
CA ASP A 347 -3.28 -23.43 4.13
C ASP A 347 -1.86 -23.82 4.51
N ASP A 348 -0.89 -23.06 4.00
CA ASP A 348 0.51 -23.10 4.40
C ASP A 348 1.03 -21.66 4.49
N SER A 349 0.83 -21.04 5.65
CA SER A 349 1.31 -19.69 5.95
C SER A 349 2.83 -19.62 6.17
N SER A 350 3.52 -20.76 6.20
CA SER A 350 4.97 -20.82 6.43
C SER A 350 5.78 -20.53 5.16
N LEU A 351 5.17 -20.63 3.98
CA LEU A 351 5.85 -20.43 2.70
C LEU A 351 6.47 -19.02 2.59
N ARG A 352 7.70 -18.98 2.10
CA ARG A 352 8.46 -17.74 1.81
C ARG A 352 9.07 -17.74 0.41
N LYS A 353 9.09 -18.90 -0.23
CA LYS A 353 9.53 -19.15 -1.61
C LYS A 353 8.73 -20.33 -2.16
N ALA A 354 8.71 -20.50 -3.48
CA ALA A 354 8.22 -21.72 -4.08
C ALA A 354 9.09 -22.92 -3.62
N PRO A 355 8.52 -24.11 -3.38
CA PRO A 355 9.28 -25.32 -3.07
C PRO A 355 10.30 -25.66 -4.16
N ASP A 356 11.36 -26.37 -3.79
CA ASP A 356 12.46 -26.65 -4.71
C ASP A 356 11.97 -27.40 -5.96
N GLY A 357 12.37 -26.89 -7.14
CA GLY A 357 11.94 -27.40 -8.44
C GLY A 357 10.58 -26.87 -8.91
N TYR A 358 10.04 -25.82 -8.29
CA TYR A 358 8.85 -25.08 -8.70
C TYR A 358 9.12 -23.57 -8.72
N ASP A 359 8.38 -22.84 -9.55
CA ASP A 359 8.52 -21.40 -9.74
C ASP A 359 7.41 -20.60 -9.05
N SER A 360 6.27 -21.23 -8.79
CA SER A 360 5.11 -20.62 -8.16
C SER A 360 4.37 -21.62 -7.26
N VAL A 361 3.48 -21.10 -6.40
CA VAL A 361 2.53 -21.90 -5.64
C VAL A 361 1.12 -21.53 -6.09
N VAL A 362 0.30 -22.55 -6.34
CA VAL A 362 -1.12 -22.36 -6.63
C VAL A 362 -1.95 -23.10 -5.60
N ALA A 363 -2.63 -22.34 -4.75
CA ALA A 363 -3.63 -22.86 -3.86
C ALA A 363 -4.91 -23.10 -4.67
N ARG A 364 -5.23 -24.36 -4.93
CA ARG A 364 -6.32 -24.73 -5.84
C ARG A 364 -7.67 -24.64 -5.16
N GLY A 365 -8.55 -23.83 -5.73
CA GLY A 365 -9.93 -23.70 -5.27
C GLY A 365 -10.80 -24.89 -5.65
N GLN A 366 -11.93 -25.03 -4.98
CA GLN A 366 -13.03 -25.88 -5.45
C GLN A 366 -13.62 -25.37 -6.78
N LEU A 367 -13.44 -24.09 -7.09
CA LEU A 367 -13.86 -23.42 -8.31
C LEU A 367 -12.65 -22.85 -9.08
N GLU A 368 -12.73 -22.85 -10.41
CA GLU A 368 -11.81 -22.17 -11.32
C GLU A 368 -12.54 -21.80 -12.62
N PRO A 369 -12.26 -20.63 -13.24
CA PRO A 369 -12.70 -20.34 -14.60
C PRO A 369 -12.37 -21.49 -15.56
N ASP A 370 -13.33 -21.90 -16.39
CA ASP A 370 -13.16 -22.99 -17.36
C ASP A 370 -11.95 -22.73 -18.29
N PRO A 371 -10.83 -23.48 -18.14
CA PRO A 371 -9.60 -23.24 -18.90
C PRO A 371 -9.77 -23.51 -20.39
N SER A 372 -10.78 -24.29 -20.80
CA SER A 372 -11.06 -24.53 -22.23
C SER A 372 -11.60 -23.30 -22.96
N LYS A 373 -12.00 -22.26 -22.20
CA LYS A 373 -12.47 -20.98 -22.73
C LYS A 373 -11.39 -19.91 -22.73
N ASP A 374 -10.22 -20.19 -22.15
CA ASP A 374 -9.13 -19.24 -22.11
C ASP A 374 -8.76 -18.80 -23.53
N ILE A 375 -8.46 -17.52 -23.67
CA ILE A 375 -7.87 -16.96 -24.89
C ILE A 375 -6.45 -16.52 -24.57
N PHE A 376 -5.67 -16.25 -25.60
CA PHE A 376 -4.30 -15.79 -25.44
C PHE A 376 -4.13 -14.39 -26.01
N LEU A 377 -3.61 -13.47 -25.18
CA LEU A 377 -3.10 -12.18 -25.64
C LEU A 377 -1.60 -12.32 -25.93
N THR A 378 -1.12 -11.64 -26.96
CA THR A 378 0.32 -11.56 -27.23
C THR A 378 0.85 -10.29 -26.58
N LEU A 379 1.58 -10.45 -25.47
CA LEU A 379 2.21 -9.34 -24.74
C LEU A 379 3.72 -9.50 -24.83
N ASP A 380 4.41 -8.51 -25.38
CA ASP A 380 5.86 -8.53 -25.65
C ASP A 380 6.35 -9.81 -26.36
N GLY A 381 5.56 -10.30 -27.32
CA GLY A 381 5.86 -11.52 -28.07
C GLY A 381 5.62 -12.83 -27.32
N LYS A 382 5.09 -12.80 -26.10
CA LYS A 382 4.73 -13.99 -25.29
C LYS A 382 3.23 -14.20 -25.30
N GLN A 383 2.80 -15.46 -25.34
CA GLN A 383 1.39 -15.84 -25.22
C GLN A 383 0.99 -15.84 -23.73
N VAL A 384 -0.02 -15.03 -23.38
CA VAL A 384 -0.51 -14.87 -22.01
C VAL A 384 -1.96 -15.33 -21.96
N ALA A 385 -2.24 -16.36 -21.16
CA ALA A 385 -3.59 -16.89 -21.00
C ALA A 385 -4.46 -15.90 -20.21
N VAL A 386 -5.63 -15.59 -20.76
CA VAL A 386 -6.64 -14.73 -20.15
C VAL A 386 -7.91 -15.54 -19.97
N PRO A 387 -8.37 -15.78 -18.73
CA PRO A 387 -9.60 -16.51 -18.54
C PRO A 387 -10.82 -15.81 -19.13
N GLN A 388 -11.72 -16.59 -19.73
CA GLN A 388 -12.98 -16.09 -20.31
C GLN A 388 -14.18 -16.95 -19.94
N GLY A 389 -13.96 -18.05 -19.24
CA GLY A 389 -14.97 -18.97 -18.76
C GLY A 389 -15.60 -18.52 -17.44
N LYS A 390 -16.81 -19.00 -17.17
CA LYS A 390 -17.38 -18.93 -15.82
C LYS A 390 -16.65 -19.90 -14.89
N PRO A 391 -16.56 -19.60 -13.58
CA PRO A 391 -16.03 -20.55 -12.61
C PRO A 391 -16.85 -21.84 -12.60
N THR A 392 -16.18 -22.98 -12.74
CA THR A 392 -16.77 -24.32 -12.68
C THR A 392 -16.12 -25.13 -11.56
N LYS A 393 -16.83 -26.14 -11.06
CA LYS A 393 -16.31 -27.02 -10.00
C LYS A 393 -15.13 -27.82 -10.53
N GLN A 394 -14.09 -27.95 -9.70
CA GLN A 394 -12.91 -28.78 -9.96
C GLN A 394 -13.04 -30.10 -9.18
N PRO A 395 -13.48 -31.22 -9.79
CA PRO A 395 -13.74 -32.47 -9.06
C PRO A 395 -12.51 -33.01 -8.31
N GLN A 396 -11.31 -32.78 -8.86
CA GLN A 396 -10.04 -33.16 -8.27
C GLN A 396 -9.66 -32.36 -7.02
N TYR A 397 -10.28 -31.20 -6.79
CA TYR A 397 -10.03 -30.31 -5.65
C TYR A 397 -11.28 -30.06 -4.80
N LYS A 398 -12.25 -30.98 -4.85
CA LYS A 398 -13.51 -30.89 -4.10
C LYS A 398 -13.32 -30.74 -2.58
N ASP A 399 -12.24 -31.31 -2.04
CA ASP A 399 -11.92 -31.32 -0.61
C ASP A 399 -10.91 -30.21 -0.23
N SER A 400 -10.66 -29.26 -1.14
CA SER A 400 -9.78 -28.11 -0.88
C SER A 400 -10.39 -27.16 0.14
N TYR A 401 -9.53 -26.58 0.98
CA TYR A 401 -9.91 -25.54 1.95
C TYR A 401 -10.14 -24.17 1.27
N PHE A 402 -9.74 -24.06 0.01
CA PHE A 402 -9.94 -22.84 -0.78
C PHE A 402 -11.21 -22.96 -1.64
N CYS A 403 -12.09 -21.96 -1.55
CA CYS A 403 -13.25 -21.89 -2.46
C CYS A 403 -12.82 -21.59 -3.90
N ASN A 404 -11.95 -20.60 -4.07
CA ASN A 404 -11.41 -20.13 -5.35
C ASN A 404 -9.90 -20.23 -5.35
N SER A 405 -9.30 -20.41 -6.51
CA SER A 405 -7.84 -20.52 -6.61
C SER A 405 -7.14 -19.21 -6.26
N LYS A 406 -5.97 -19.33 -5.63
CA LYS A 406 -5.02 -18.24 -5.40
C LYS A 406 -3.69 -18.60 -6.04
N TYR A 407 -3.15 -17.68 -6.83
CA TYR A 407 -1.90 -17.84 -7.54
C TYR A 407 -0.84 -16.99 -6.85
N LEU A 408 0.29 -17.59 -6.52
CA LEU A 408 1.36 -16.93 -5.77
C LEU A 408 2.70 -17.07 -6.47
N VAL A 409 3.37 -15.94 -6.59
CA VAL A 409 4.79 -15.86 -6.92
C VAL A 409 5.53 -15.20 -5.75
N TYR A 410 6.79 -15.55 -5.58
CA TYR A 410 7.61 -15.13 -4.44
C TYR A 410 8.73 -14.17 -4.83
N LYS A 411 8.83 -13.83 -6.12
CA LYS A 411 9.79 -12.87 -6.68
C LYS A 411 9.05 -11.80 -7.45
N GLU A 412 9.44 -10.54 -7.28
CA GLU A 412 8.78 -9.42 -7.97
C GLU A 412 8.91 -9.49 -9.50
N ASN A 413 10.06 -9.98 -9.97
CA ASN A 413 10.33 -10.10 -11.39
C ASN A 413 9.38 -11.08 -12.11
N GLN A 414 8.64 -11.92 -11.38
CA GLN A 414 7.66 -12.86 -11.96
C GLN A 414 6.30 -12.23 -12.25
N CYS A 415 6.09 -10.95 -11.94
CA CYS A 415 4.87 -10.25 -12.32
C CYS A 415 5.15 -8.89 -12.95
N ARG A 416 4.27 -8.48 -13.85
CA ARG A 416 4.26 -7.14 -14.43
C ARG A 416 2.83 -6.61 -14.53
N ILE A 417 2.61 -5.38 -14.08
CA ILE A 417 1.33 -4.69 -14.26
C ILE A 417 1.16 -4.42 -15.75
N ARG A 418 0.05 -4.87 -16.32
CA ARG A 418 -0.31 -4.62 -17.73
C ARG A 418 -1.46 -3.65 -17.86
N TYR A 419 -2.45 -3.76 -16.96
CA TYR A 419 -3.62 -2.89 -16.99
C TYR A 419 -4.05 -2.44 -15.59
N LEU A 420 -4.53 -1.22 -15.50
CA LEU A 420 -5.24 -0.64 -14.35
C LEU A 420 -6.71 -0.48 -14.74
N LEU A 421 -7.61 -1.04 -13.93
CA LEU A 421 -9.06 -0.93 -14.11
C LEU A 421 -9.63 -0.04 -13.02
N GLU A 422 -10.32 1.02 -13.41
CA GLU A 422 -11.18 1.80 -12.52
C GLU A 422 -12.58 1.20 -12.54
N LEU A 423 -13.09 0.85 -11.36
CA LEU A 423 -14.29 0.05 -11.18
C LEU A 423 -15.28 0.76 -10.24
N LYS A 424 -16.56 0.75 -10.60
CA LYS A 424 -17.65 1.11 -9.71
C LYS A 424 -18.26 -0.15 -9.10
N PHE A 425 -18.18 -0.29 -7.79
CA PHE A 425 -18.70 -1.46 -7.05
C PHE A 425 -20.17 -1.34 -6.67
#